data_AF-A0A958IXJ3-F1
#
_entry.id   AF-A0A958IXJ3-F1
#
_cell.length_a   1.000
_cell.length_b   1.000
_cell.length_c   1.000
_cell.angle_alpha   90.00
_cell.angle_beta   90.00
_cell.angle_gamma   90.00
#
_symmetry.space_group_name_H-M   'P 1'
#
loop_
_entity.id
_entity.type
_entity.pdbx_description
1 polymer ?
#
loop_
_entity_poly.entity_id
_entity_poly.type
_entity_poly.pdbx_seq_one_letter_code
_entity_poly.pdbx_strand_id
1 'polypeptide(L)'
;MFTDFKIFEKAVELDSAISEKKQITLNYRDNFFSFEFAALDFREPQKNQYSYKLEGFADEWVYSGTRRYVTFNQLEPGDYVFRVRASNSDNIWNENDTSIAIRIRPPFWMTLWFRLLIVMALLIAIVAVVRQIATRPLRKKLREMEVQQQLQSERERISGELHDHIGANLTDLATGLEITKRYLKIGKLPNTGENLDFLEKHTRNTIDELRETIWSLNQNASTVSELCEKLREYIHGRTKLDTPPVIQLQENLAIARTLTPEQSLNIFRICQEAIHNAQKHAAAQKIEINIAIALDGTLKIEVFDDGT
;
A
#
# COMPACT_ATOMS: atom_id res chain seq x y z
N MET A 1 -54.20 18.36 41.84
CA MET A 1 -54.23 17.36 40.75
C MET A 1 -53.38 17.87 39.59
N PHE A 2 -52.69 16.97 38.87
CA PHE A 2 -51.99 17.33 37.63
C PHE A 2 -52.97 17.54 36.48
N THR A 3 -52.76 18.58 35.69
CA THR A 3 -53.65 18.98 34.59
C THR A 3 -53.01 18.79 33.23
N ASP A 4 -51.70 19.01 33.11
CA ASP A 4 -50.98 18.86 31.84
C ASP A 4 -49.51 18.50 32.05
N PHE A 5 -48.89 17.91 31.03
CA PHE A 5 -47.47 17.59 30.97
C PHE A 5 -46.92 17.91 29.57
N LYS A 6 -45.86 18.73 29.54
CA LYS A 6 -45.25 19.19 28.29
C LYS A 6 -43.77 18.84 28.23
N ILE A 7 -43.29 18.48 27.05
CA ILE A 7 -41.86 18.34 26.74
C ILE A 7 -41.53 19.35 25.64
N PHE A 8 -40.48 20.15 25.81
CA PHE A 8 -40.13 21.25 24.88
C PHE A 8 -41.32 22.17 24.54
N GLU A 9 -42.09 22.55 25.56
CA GLU A 9 -43.30 23.39 25.46
C GLU A 9 -44.47 22.78 24.66
N LYS A 10 -44.34 21.54 24.19
CA LYS A 10 -45.38 20.82 23.46
C LYS A 10 -46.08 19.82 24.38
N ALA A 11 -47.40 19.81 24.34
CA ALA A 11 -48.20 18.79 25.03
C ALA A 11 -47.85 17.41 24.46
N VAL A 12 -47.72 16.43 25.35
CA VAL A 12 -47.39 15.05 24.98
C VAL A 12 -48.67 14.23 25.01
N GLU A 13 -48.92 13.45 23.96
CA GLU A 13 -49.99 12.46 23.99
C GLU A 13 -49.63 11.36 24.99
N LEU A 14 -50.39 11.31 26.07
CA LEU A 14 -50.29 10.29 27.10
C LEU A 14 -51.33 9.20 26.84
N ASP A 15 -50.98 7.97 27.18
CA ASP A 15 -51.81 6.78 27.13
C ASP A 15 -52.99 6.79 28.12
N SER A 16 -52.95 7.66 29.12
CA SER A 16 -54.05 7.95 30.04
C SER A 16 -53.98 9.40 30.54
N ALA A 17 -55.05 9.86 31.21
CA ALA A 17 -55.05 11.18 31.84
C ALA A 17 -53.88 11.30 32.82
N ILE A 18 -53.17 12.45 32.79
CA ILE A 18 -52.01 12.70 33.66
C ILE A 18 -52.35 12.58 35.15
N SER A 19 -53.60 12.85 35.54
CA SER A 19 -54.12 12.70 36.90
C SER A 19 -54.17 11.26 37.40
N GLU A 20 -54.23 10.27 36.50
CA GLU A 20 -54.28 8.83 36.82
C GLU A 20 -52.91 8.14 36.68
N LYS A 21 -51.94 8.84 36.09
CA LYS A 21 -50.64 8.28 35.75
C LYS A 21 -49.72 8.28 36.96
N LYS A 22 -49.23 7.10 37.32
CA LYS A 22 -48.28 6.93 38.45
C LYS A 22 -46.83 7.17 38.05
N GLN A 23 -46.49 6.98 36.77
CA GLN A 23 -45.11 7.08 36.29
C GLN A 23 -45.00 7.61 34.86
N ILE A 24 -44.02 8.49 34.62
CA ILE A 24 -43.60 8.96 33.29
C ILE A 24 -42.17 8.47 33.05
N THR A 25 -41.92 7.90 31.87
CA THR A 25 -40.57 7.54 31.44
C THR A 25 -40.14 8.53 30.36
N LEU A 26 -38.99 9.16 30.57
CA LEU A 26 -38.38 10.12 29.65
C LEU A 26 -37.08 9.56 29.08
N ASN A 27 -36.76 9.94 27.86
CA ASN A 27 -35.45 9.68 27.29
C ASN A 27 -34.45 10.74 27.78
N TYR A 28 -33.15 10.45 27.78
CA TYR A 28 -32.12 11.45 28.15
C TYR A 28 -32.17 12.72 27.27
N ARG A 29 -32.81 12.64 26.09
CA ARG A 29 -33.02 13.78 25.18
C ARG A 29 -34.16 14.69 25.60
N ASP A 30 -35.11 14.18 26.38
CA ASP A 30 -36.29 14.92 26.85
C ASP A 30 -35.91 15.73 28.11
N ASN A 31 -34.85 16.54 27.98
CA ASN A 31 -34.21 17.23 29.09
C ASN A 31 -34.87 18.56 29.45
N PHE A 32 -36.01 18.88 28.84
CA PHE A 32 -36.80 20.06 29.11
C PHE A 32 -38.27 19.68 29.15
N PHE A 33 -38.87 19.72 30.35
CA PHE A 33 -40.26 19.36 30.54
C PHE A 33 -40.91 20.19 31.64
N SER A 34 -42.23 20.27 31.62
CA SER A 34 -43.00 21.02 32.61
C SER A 34 -44.28 20.30 33.01
N PHE A 35 -44.63 20.43 34.28
CA PHE A 35 -45.91 19.99 34.84
C PHE A 35 -46.83 21.17 35.07
N GLU A 36 -48.11 21.02 34.74
CA GLU A 36 -49.17 21.91 35.16
C GLU A 36 -50.10 21.22 36.16
N PHE A 37 -50.61 21.98 37.12
CA PHE A 37 -51.44 21.46 38.20
C PHE A 37 -52.45 22.50 38.69
N ALA A 38 -53.56 22.00 39.24
CA ALA A 38 -54.60 22.82 39.83
C ALA A 38 -55.10 22.25 41.15
N ALA A 39 -55.42 23.15 42.08
CA ALA A 39 -56.21 22.85 43.26
C ALA A 39 -57.70 22.77 42.89
N LEU A 40 -58.46 21.89 43.54
CA LEU A 40 -59.90 21.70 43.32
C LEU A 40 -60.76 22.70 44.14
N ASP A 41 -60.21 23.85 44.53
CA ASP A 41 -60.95 24.94 45.17
C ASP A 41 -61.26 26.04 44.15
N PHE A 42 -62.54 26.16 43.80
CA PHE A 42 -63.06 27.09 42.79
C PHE A 42 -63.66 28.37 43.38
N ARG A 43 -63.67 28.54 44.71
CA ARG A 43 -64.26 29.72 45.36
C ARG A 43 -63.47 30.98 45.04
N GLU A 44 -62.16 30.94 45.26
CA GLU A 44 -61.22 32.01 44.91
C GLU A 44 -59.91 31.41 44.35
N PRO A 45 -59.93 30.87 43.12
CA PRO A 45 -58.82 30.09 42.57
C PRO A 45 -57.52 30.89 42.42
N GLN A 46 -57.62 32.21 42.38
CA GLN A 46 -56.48 33.14 42.34
C GLN A 46 -55.73 33.26 43.68
N LYS A 47 -56.34 32.83 44.79
CA LYS A 47 -55.72 32.86 46.13
C LYS A 47 -55.03 31.55 46.50
N ASN A 48 -55.26 30.48 45.75
CA ASN A 48 -54.64 29.18 45.99
C ASN A 48 -53.11 29.29 45.85
N GLN A 49 -52.39 28.79 46.86
CA GLN A 49 -50.93 28.74 46.84
C GLN A 49 -50.46 27.32 46.54
N TYR A 50 -49.29 27.19 45.94
CA TYR A 50 -48.70 25.91 45.56
C TYR A 50 -47.28 25.79 46.07
N SER A 51 -46.92 24.59 46.49
CA SER A 51 -45.52 24.21 46.77
C SER A 51 -45.23 22.89 46.09
N TYR A 52 -44.00 22.71 45.63
CA TYR A 52 -43.57 21.48 44.98
C TYR A 52 -42.22 21.02 45.49
N LYS A 53 -41.90 19.74 45.24
CA LYS A 53 -40.62 19.11 45.59
C LYS A 53 -40.28 18.06 44.54
N LEU A 54 -38.99 17.87 44.25
CA LEU A 54 -38.50 16.85 43.33
C LEU A 54 -37.51 15.94 44.06
N GLU A 55 -38.01 14.84 44.61
CA GLU A 55 -37.20 13.82 45.26
C GLU A 55 -36.25 13.20 44.22
N GLY A 56 -34.99 13.03 44.60
CA GLY A 56 -33.90 12.63 43.70
C GLY A 56 -33.09 13.79 43.12
N PHE A 57 -33.58 15.04 43.21
CA PHE A 57 -32.81 16.26 42.87
C PHE A 57 -32.63 17.17 44.09
N ALA A 58 -33.74 17.58 44.71
CA ALA A 58 -33.74 18.45 45.89
C ALA A 58 -34.87 18.04 46.84
N ASP A 59 -34.52 17.75 48.10
CA ASP A 59 -35.46 17.18 49.07
C ASP A 59 -36.27 18.24 49.85
N GLU A 60 -36.19 19.50 49.45
CA GLU A 60 -36.87 20.63 50.10
C GLU A 60 -38.10 21.08 49.31
N TRP A 61 -39.13 21.56 50.02
CA TRP A 61 -40.32 22.15 49.38
C TRP A 61 -40.03 23.56 48.89
N VAL A 62 -40.26 23.78 47.59
CA VAL A 62 -40.15 25.09 46.95
C VAL A 62 -41.54 25.72 46.84
N TYR A 63 -41.70 26.91 47.40
CA TYR A 63 -42.94 27.68 47.31
C TYR A 63 -43.06 28.36 45.95
N SER A 64 -44.17 28.11 45.24
CA SER A 64 -44.46 28.60 43.89
C SER A 64 -45.51 29.72 43.86
N GLY A 65 -45.99 30.14 45.04
CA GLY A 65 -47.07 31.12 45.13
C GLY A 65 -48.33 30.64 44.39
N THR A 66 -48.91 31.50 43.55
CA THR A 66 -50.09 31.19 42.74
C THR A 66 -49.76 30.50 41.40
N ARG A 67 -48.49 30.27 41.10
CA ARG A 67 -48.05 29.68 39.81
C ARG A 67 -48.40 28.19 39.74
N ARG A 68 -49.15 27.84 38.71
CA ARG A 68 -49.71 26.51 38.44
C ARG A 68 -48.85 25.61 37.56
N TYR A 69 -47.61 25.97 37.30
CA TYR A 69 -46.70 25.18 36.48
C TYR A 69 -45.26 25.26 36.96
N VAL A 70 -44.51 24.17 36.77
CA VAL A 70 -43.09 24.07 37.11
C VAL A 70 -42.35 23.47 35.91
N THR A 71 -41.19 24.03 35.59
CA THR A 71 -40.34 23.58 34.49
C THR A 71 -39.05 23.02 35.07
N PHE A 72 -38.63 21.86 34.57
CA PHE A 72 -37.36 21.23 34.88
C PHE A 72 -36.48 21.18 33.64
N ASN A 73 -35.20 21.49 33.83
CA ASN A 73 -34.18 21.45 32.78
C ASN A 73 -32.99 20.58 33.20
N GLN A 74 -32.44 19.83 32.25
CA GLN A 74 -31.15 19.15 32.36
C GLN A 74 -31.00 18.24 33.59
N LEU A 75 -32.06 17.54 33.99
CA LEU A 75 -31.95 16.51 35.02
C LEU A 75 -31.11 15.33 34.50
N GLU A 76 -30.24 14.81 35.36
CA GLU A 76 -29.43 13.64 35.04
C GLU A 76 -30.29 12.38 34.88
N PRO A 77 -29.79 11.34 34.18
CA PRO A 77 -30.49 10.06 34.14
C PRO A 77 -30.65 9.46 35.54
N GLY A 78 -31.89 9.15 35.92
CA GLY A 78 -32.21 8.69 37.26
C GLY A 78 -33.71 8.50 37.48
N ASP A 79 -34.04 8.10 38.70
CA ASP A 79 -35.41 7.96 39.18
C ASP A 79 -35.72 9.14 40.12
N TYR A 80 -36.79 9.88 39.82
CA TYR A 80 -37.24 11.06 40.55
C TYR A 80 -38.72 10.93 40.94
N VAL A 81 -39.15 11.65 41.97
CA VAL A 81 -40.57 11.76 42.32
C VAL A 81 -40.94 13.23 42.44
N PHE A 82 -41.82 13.69 41.55
CA PHE A 82 -42.35 15.04 41.61
C PHE A 82 -43.58 15.07 42.51
N ARG A 83 -43.55 15.91 43.54
CA ARG A 83 -44.65 16.12 44.49
C ARG A 83 -45.14 17.54 44.42
N VAL A 84 -46.46 17.72 44.50
CA VAL A 84 -47.10 19.02 44.60
C VAL A 84 -48.17 19.00 45.67
N ARG A 85 -48.22 20.08 46.46
CA ARG A 85 -49.29 20.37 47.41
C ARG A 85 -49.83 21.77 47.15
N ALA A 86 -51.09 21.98 47.51
CA ALA A 86 -51.76 23.26 47.35
C ALA A 86 -52.45 23.68 48.65
N SER A 87 -52.59 24.99 48.83
CA SER A 87 -53.46 25.58 49.85
C SER A 87 -54.78 26.04 49.24
N ASN A 88 -55.82 26.09 50.06
CA ASN A 88 -57.09 26.74 49.71
C ASN A 88 -57.01 28.28 49.88
N SER A 89 -58.13 28.98 49.66
CA SER A 89 -58.25 30.44 49.83
C SER A 89 -57.92 30.95 51.23
N ASP A 90 -57.97 30.07 52.25
CA ASP A 90 -57.74 30.36 53.66
C ASP A 90 -56.28 30.05 54.09
N ASN A 91 -55.38 29.81 53.13
CA ASN A 91 -53.97 29.41 53.35
C ASN A 91 -53.79 28.08 54.11
N ILE A 92 -54.83 27.23 54.15
CA ILE A 92 -54.74 25.89 54.74
C ILE A 92 -54.18 24.94 53.68
N TRP A 93 -53.02 24.37 53.95
CA TRP A 93 -52.36 23.40 53.07
C TRP A 93 -53.03 22.02 53.19
N ASN A 94 -53.23 21.37 52.06
CA ASN A 94 -53.70 19.98 52.04
C ASN A 94 -52.60 19.05 52.60
N GLU A 95 -53.00 18.12 53.48
CA GLU A 95 -52.12 17.08 54.04
C GLU A 95 -51.79 16.00 53.00
N ASN A 96 -52.66 15.78 52.01
CA ASN A 96 -52.43 14.81 50.94
C ASN A 96 -51.75 15.48 49.73
N ASP A 97 -50.45 15.26 49.57
CA ASP A 97 -49.72 15.67 48.36
C ASP A 97 -50.06 14.78 47.16
N THR A 98 -50.02 15.36 45.96
CA THR A 98 -50.12 14.59 44.70
C THR A 98 -48.70 14.33 44.19
N SER A 99 -48.40 13.08 43.83
CA SER A 99 -47.07 12.68 43.38
C SER A 99 -47.09 11.92 42.05
N ILE A 100 -46.02 12.03 41.28
CA ILE A 100 -45.78 11.28 40.05
C ILE A 100 -44.31 10.87 39.94
N ALA A 101 -44.05 9.60 39.63
CA ALA A 101 -42.69 9.10 39.43
C ALA A 101 -42.18 9.45 38.03
N ILE A 102 -40.91 9.85 37.92
CA ILE A 102 -40.26 10.23 36.68
C ILE A 102 -39.00 9.38 36.53
N ARG A 103 -38.88 8.62 35.44
CA ARG A 103 -37.70 7.81 35.13
C ARG A 103 -37.02 8.34 33.88
N ILE A 104 -35.82 8.90 34.01
CA ILE A 104 -35.01 9.39 32.90
C ILE A 104 -34.01 8.30 32.49
N ARG A 105 -34.19 7.69 31.30
CA ARG A 105 -33.32 6.60 30.83
C ARG A 105 -31.92 7.12 30.49
N PRO A 106 -30.84 6.43 30.90
CA PRO A 106 -29.49 6.83 30.53
C PRO A 106 -29.24 6.65 29.02
N PRO A 107 -28.36 7.47 28.43
CA PRO A 107 -27.98 7.30 27.04
C PRO A 107 -27.22 5.99 26.82
N PHE A 108 -27.29 5.44 25.61
CA PHE A 108 -26.71 4.14 25.28
C PHE A 108 -25.19 4.08 25.54
N TRP A 109 -24.46 5.20 25.40
CA TRP A 109 -23.01 5.25 25.63
C TRP A 109 -22.61 5.20 27.10
N MET A 110 -23.55 5.47 28.01
CA MET A 110 -23.32 5.33 29.45
C MET A 110 -23.55 3.90 29.95
N THR A 111 -24.13 3.02 29.13
CA THR A 111 -24.43 1.65 29.52
C THR A 111 -23.16 0.80 29.64
N LEU A 112 -23.20 -0.22 30.52
CA LEU A 112 -22.05 -1.09 30.78
C LEU A 112 -21.57 -1.82 29.52
N TRP A 113 -22.51 -2.35 28.72
CA TRP A 113 -22.17 -3.11 27.52
C TRP A 113 -21.45 -2.26 26.47
N PHE A 114 -21.83 -0.98 26.32
CA PHE A 114 -21.18 -0.09 25.36
C PHE A 114 -19.77 0.29 25.81
N ARG A 115 -19.57 0.52 27.12
CA ARG A 115 -18.22 0.74 27.69
C ARG A 115 -17.32 -0.46 27.46
N LEU A 116 -17.83 -1.68 27.65
CA LEU A 116 -17.08 -2.91 27.35
C LEU A 116 -16.72 -3.02 25.87
N LEU A 117 -17.62 -2.64 24.97
CA LEU A 117 -17.36 -2.61 23.52
C LEU A 117 -16.22 -1.65 23.19
N ILE A 118 -16.20 -0.45 23.76
CA ILE A 118 -15.09 0.51 23.58
C ILE A 118 -13.76 -0.08 24.04
N VAL A 119 -13.72 -0.69 25.23
CA VAL A 119 -12.51 -1.34 25.76
C VAL A 119 -12.03 -2.45 24.83
N MET A 120 -12.94 -3.29 24.34
CA MET A 120 -12.63 -4.35 23.39
C MET A 120 -12.08 -3.80 22.07
N ALA A 121 -12.72 -2.76 21.51
CA ALA A 121 -12.26 -2.11 20.29
C ALA A 121 -10.85 -1.51 20.46
N LEU A 122 -10.58 -0.91 21.62
CA LEU A 122 -9.25 -0.39 21.96
C LEU A 122 -8.20 -1.50 22.02
N LEU A 123 -8.52 -2.63 22.66
CA LEU A 123 -7.61 -3.79 22.72
C LEU A 123 -7.32 -4.36 21.33
N ILE A 124 -8.34 -4.49 20.46
CA ILE A 124 -8.16 -4.95 19.08
C ILE A 124 -7.26 -3.99 18.31
N ALA A 125 -7.47 -2.67 18.45
CA ALA A 125 -6.64 -1.67 17.80
C ALA A 125 -5.17 -1.75 18.26
N ILE A 126 -4.93 -1.90 19.58
CA ILE A 126 -3.59 -2.07 20.13
C ILE A 126 -2.93 -3.33 19.55
N VAL A 127 -3.62 -4.47 19.55
CA VAL A 127 -3.10 -5.72 18.98
C VAL A 127 -2.79 -5.57 17.50
N ALA A 128 -3.65 -4.90 16.73
CA ALA A 128 -3.43 -4.66 15.31
C ALA A 128 -2.18 -3.80 15.05
N VAL A 129 -2.00 -2.72 15.82
CA VAL A 129 -0.82 -1.83 15.72
C VAL A 129 0.46 -2.59 16.10
N VAL A 130 0.45 -3.33 17.21
CA VAL A 130 1.61 -4.14 17.64
C VAL A 130 1.98 -5.17 16.58
N ARG A 131 0.99 -5.90 16.04
CA ARG A 131 1.23 -6.87 14.94
C ARG A 131 1.79 -6.20 13.70
N GLN A 132 1.31 -5.01 13.35
CA GLN A 132 1.79 -4.29 12.17
C GLN A 132 3.25 -3.84 12.35
N ILE A 133 3.62 -3.36 13.54
CA ILE A 133 5.00 -2.95 13.84
C ILE A 133 5.92 -4.17 13.87
N ALA A 134 5.51 -5.27 14.51
CA ALA A 134 6.30 -6.49 14.64
C ALA A 134 6.56 -7.20 13.30
N THR A 135 5.61 -7.14 12.35
CA THR A 135 5.72 -7.88 11.07
C THR A 135 6.43 -7.10 9.95
N ARG A 136 6.54 -5.77 10.07
CA ARG A 136 7.27 -4.92 9.09
C ARG A 136 8.74 -5.34 8.87
N PRO A 137 9.58 -5.55 9.90
CA PRO A 137 10.98 -5.90 9.69
C PRO A 137 11.13 -7.30 9.07
N LEU A 138 10.29 -8.26 9.47
CA LEU A 138 10.31 -9.61 8.94
C LEU A 138 10.05 -9.64 7.43
N ARG A 139 9.06 -8.85 6.97
CA ARG A 139 8.73 -8.73 5.54
C ARG A 139 9.86 -8.10 4.72
N LYS A 140 10.57 -7.12 5.27
CA LYS A 140 11.73 -6.51 4.60
C LYS A 140 12.85 -7.54 4.45
N LYS A 141 13.19 -8.24 5.53
CA LYS A 141 14.24 -9.26 5.53
C LYS A 141 13.93 -10.42 4.57
N LEU A 142 12.66 -10.83 4.47
CA LEU A 142 12.22 -11.84 3.50
C LEU A 142 12.47 -11.40 2.06
N ARG A 143 12.12 -10.17 1.69
CA ARG A 143 12.39 -9.64 0.34
C ARG A 143 13.88 -9.52 0.06
N GLU A 144 14.67 -9.08 1.03
CA GLU A 144 16.12 -9.02 0.89
C GLU A 144 16.71 -10.40 0.62
N MET A 145 16.26 -11.43 1.36
CA MET A 145 16.70 -12.82 1.12
C MET A 145 16.27 -13.34 -0.24
N GLU A 146 15.05 -13.02 -0.70
CA GLU A 146 14.55 -13.42 -2.02
C GLU A 146 15.40 -12.80 -3.16
N VAL A 147 15.73 -11.52 -3.06
CA VAL A 147 16.61 -10.84 -4.03
C VAL A 147 18.02 -11.44 -4.00
N GLN A 148 18.58 -11.72 -2.83
CA GLN A 148 19.89 -12.36 -2.71
C GLN A 148 19.88 -13.77 -3.33
N GLN A 149 18.81 -14.53 -3.14
CA GLN A 149 18.66 -15.86 -3.73
C GLN A 149 18.58 -15.79 -5.26
N GLN A 150 17.84 -14.84 -5.81
CA GLN A 150 17.78 -14.62 -7.27
C GLN A 150 19.15 -14.24 -7.85
N LEU A 151 19.87 -13.34 -7.19
CA LEU A 151 21.23 -12.97 -7.61
C LEU A 151 22.18 -14.16 -7.55
N GLN A 152 22.05 -15.01 -6.54
CA GLN A 152 22.88 -16.22 -6.39
C GLN A 152 22.56 -17.25 -7.47
N SER A 153 21.28 -17.52 -7.75
CA SER A 153 20.90 -18.46 -8.82
C SER A 153 21.35 -17.99 -10.19
N GLU A 154 21.32 -16.67 -10.43
CA GLU A 154 21.79 -16.10 -11.69
C GLU A 154 23.31 -16.23 -11.83
N ARG A 155 24.07 -15.99 -10.75
CA ARG A 155 25.52 -16.24 -10.73
C ARG A 155 25.86 -17.71 -11.00
N GLU A 156 25.10 -18.63 -10.42
CA GLU A 156 25.28 -20.06 -10.65
C GLU A 156 24.97 -20.45 -12.09
N ARG A 157 23.88 -19.92 -12.67
CA ARG A 157 23.53 -20.12 -14.08
C ARG A 157 24.64 -19.63 -15.01
N ILE A 158 25.10 -18.40 -14.83
CA ILE A 158 26.15 -17.82 -15.67
C ILE A 158 27.48 -18.57 -15.48
N SER A 159 27.81 -18.98 -14.25
CA SER A 159 28.99 -19.82 -14.00
C SER A 159 28.91 -21.18 -14.67
N GLY A 160 27.71 -21.76 -14.76
CA GLY A 160 27.45 -22.99 -15.50
C GLY A 160 27.68 -22.81 -17.00
N GLU A 161 27.06 -21.78 -17.58
CA GLU A 161 27.27 -21.41 -18.99
C GLU A 161 28.75 -21.14 -19.30
N LEU A 162 29.46 -20.43 -18.41
CA LEU A 162 30.90 -20.17 -18.51
C LEU A 162 31.70 -21.47 -18.56
N HIS A 163 31.41 -22.41 -17.64
CA HIS A 163 32.12 -23.68 -17.56
C HIS A 163 31.91 -24.54 -18.81
N ASP A 164 30.66 -24.62 -19.30
CA ASP A 164 30.31 -25.44 -20.45
C ASP A 164 30.93 -24.88 -21.75
N HIS A 165 30.82 -23.57 -21.99
CA HIS A 165 31.33 -22.93 -23.20
C HIS A 165 32.86 -22.88 -23.24
N ILE A 166 33.53 -22.47 -22.15
CA ILE A 166 34.99 -22.51 -22.08
C ILE A 166 35.50 -23.95 -22.17
N GLY A 167 34.83 -24.88 -21.48
CA GLY A 167 35.21 -26.29 -21.45
C GLY A 167 35.25 -26.90 -22.84
N ALA A 168 34.22 -26.65 -23.65
CA ALA A 168 34.16 -27.06 -25.05
C ALA A 168 35.30 -26.44 -25.87
N ASN A 169 35.47 -25.12 -25.82
CA ASN A 169 36.50 -24.42 -26.60
C ASN A 169 37.94 -24.84 -26.22
N LEU A 170 38.23 -25.05 -24.93
CA LEU A 170 39.54 -25.55 -24.48
C LEU A 170 39.78 -26.99 -24.95
N THR A 171 38.74 -27.81 -25.01
CA THR A 171 38.81 -29.19 -25.52
C THR A 171 39.12 -29.20 -27.01
N ASP A 172 38.47 -28.33 -27.79
CA ASP A 172 38.73 -28.19 -29.22
C ASP A 172 40.16 -27.69 -29.49
N LEU A 173 40.64 -26.73 -28.70
CA LEU A 173 42.04 -26.28 -28.76
C LEU A 173 43.04 -27.39 -28.43
N ALA A 174 42.80 -28.13 -27.35
CA ALA A 174 43.68 -29.23 -26.96
C ALA A 174 43.73 -30.31 -28.06
N THR A 175 42.59 -30.61 -28.66
CA THR A 175 42.47 -31.59 -29.75
C THR A 175 43.19 -31.11 -31.01
N GLY A 176 42.98 -29.85 -31.42
CA GLY A 176 43.70 -29.25 -32.55
C GLY A 176 45.21 -29.22 -32.34
N LEU A 177 45.67 -28.92 -31.11
CA LEU A 177 47.09 -28.94 -30.74
C LEU A 177 47.68 -30.34 -30.84
N GLU A 178 46.94 -31.36 -30.39
CA GLU A 178 47.39 -32.75 -30.48
C GLU A 178 47.48 -33.22 -31.94
N ILE A 179 46.47 -32.88 -32.77
CA ILE A 179 46.45 -33.18 -34.20
C ILE A 179 47.65 -32.52 -34.90
N THR A 180 47.88 -31.23 -34.65
CA THR A 180 49.00 -30.48 -35.22
C THR A 180 50.35 -31.07 -34.80
N LYS A 181 50.50 -31.41 -33.52
CA LYS A 181 51.71 -32.07 -32.98
C LYS A 181 51.96 -33.44 -33.63
N ARG A 182 50.91 -34.21 -33.93
CA ARG A 182 51.01 -35.48 -34.66
C ARG A 182 51.48 -35.26 -36.09
N TYR A 183 50.90 -34.32 -36.83
CA TYR A 183 51.33 -34.01 -38.20
C TYR A 183 52.80 -33.57 -38.28
N LEU A 184 53.24 -32.71 -37.34
CA LEU A 184 54.65 -32.29 -37.22
C LEU A 184 55.60 -33.49 -36.98
N LYS A 185 55.20 -34.47 -36.17
CA LYS A 185 56.02 -35.67 -35.90
C LYS A 185 56.16 -36.61 -37.10
N ILE A 186 55.17 -36.66 -37.99
CA ILE A 186 55.13 -37.60 -39.12
C ILE A 186 55.87 -37.03 -40.35
N GLY A 187 56.41 -35.80 -40.27
CA GLY A 187 57.21 -35.17 -41.33
C GLY A 187 56.41 -34.80 -42.59
N LYS A 188 55.07 -34.93 -42.55
CA LYS A 188 54.18 -34.45 -43.59
C LYS A 188 53.80 -33.00 -43.27
N LEU A 189 54.40 -32.07 -44.01
CA LEU A 189 54.09 -30.64 -43.98
C LEU A 189 52.86 -30.16 -44.80
N PRO A 190 52.11 -30.94 -45.60
CA PRO A 190 50.93 -30.38 -46.22
C PRO A 190 49.91 -30.10 -45.10
N ASN A 191 49.51 -28.84 -44.99
CA ASN A 191 48.48 -28.32 -44.08
C ASN A 191 48.93 -28.08 -42.61
N THR A 192 50.23 -28.11 -42.29
CA THR A 192 50.68 -27.69 -40.95
C THR A 192 50.42 -26.20 -40.70
N GLY A 193 50.58 -25.36 -41.73
CA GLY A 193 50.21 -23.93 -41.67
C GLY A 193 48.71 -23.73 -41.45
N GLU A 194 47.86 -24.42 -42.21
CA GLU A 194 46.40 -24.35 -42.05
C GLU A 194 45.92 -24.82 -40.67
N ASN A 195 46.54 -25.86 -40.10
CA ASN A 195 46.23 -26.32 -38.75
C ASN A 195 46.70 -25.34 -37.66
N LEU A 196 47.82 -24.66 -37.87
CA LEU A 196 48.29 -23.60 -36.97
C LEU A 196 47.37 -22.37 -37.05
N ASP A 197 46.96 -21.98 -38.25
CA ASP A 197 45.99 -20.89 -38.47
C ASP A 197 44.63 -21.22 -37.86
N PHE A 198 44.18 -22.49 -37.97
CA PHE A 198 42.98 -22.98 -37.30
C PHE A 198 43.09 -22.80 -35.79
N LEU A 199 44.20 -23.22 -35.17
CA LEU A 199 44.45 -23.08 -33.74
C LEU A 199 44.55 -21.61 -33.30
N GLU A 200 45.24 -20.77 -34.07
CA GLU A 200 45.38 -19.36 -33.77
C GLU A 200 44.00 -18.68 -33.80
N LYS A 201 43.23 -18.92 -34.86
CA LYS A 201 41.89 -18.36 -35.03
C LYS A 201 40.95 -18.83 -33.92
N HIS A 202 40.98 -20.12 -33.59
CA HIS A 202 40.12 -20.69 -32.54
C HIS A 202 40.52 -20.15 -31.17
N THR A 203 41.81 -20.01 -30.87
CA THR A 203 42.29 -19.43 -29.60
C THR A 203 41.86 -17.97 -29.45
N ARG A 204 41.96 -17.20 -30.54
CA ARG A 204 41.58 -15.79 -30.57
C ARG A 204 40.07 -15.63 -30.33
N ASN A 205 39.24 -16.48 -30.96
CA ASN A 205 37.80 -16.54 -30.72
C ASN A 205 37.47 -16.87 -29.25
N THR A 206 38.12 -17.88 -28.67
CA THR A 206 37.90 -18.26 -27.26
C THR A 206 38.25 -17.13 -26.29
N ILE A 207 39.31 -16.36 -26.57
CA ILE A 207 39.69 -15.20 -25.75
C ILE A 207 38.65 -14.08 -25.86
N ASP A 208 38.09 -13.86 -27.04
CA ASP A 208 37.05 -12.85 -27.23
C ASP A 208 35.75 -13.25 -26.50
N GLU A 209 35.31 -14.51 -26.61
CA GLU A 209 34.16 -15.04 -25.86
C GLU A 209 34.35 -14.96 -24.34
N LEU A 210 35.57 -15.22 -23.86
CA LEU A 210 35.95 -15.04 -22.46
C LEU A 210 35.83 -13.59 -22.01
N ARG A 211 36.34 -12.64 -22.80
CA ARG A 211 36.27 -11.20 -22.49
C ARG A 211 34.82 -10.72 -22.44
N GLU A 212 33.98 -11.22 -23.32
CA GLU A 212 32.54 -10.91 -23.36
C GLU A 212 31.81 -11.44 -22.14
N THR A 213 32.10 -12.67 -21.73
CA THR A 213 31.47 -13.29 -20.56
C THR A 213 31.95 -12.67 -19.25
N ILE A 214 33.23 -12.26 -19.16
CA ILE A 214 33.73 -11.48 -18.01
C ILE A 214 33.05 -10.11 -17.94
N TRP A 215 32.82 -9.47 -19.09
CA TRP A 215 32.13 -8.19 -19.16
C TRP A 215 30.66 -8.29 -18.73
N SER A 216 29.96 -9.38 -19.09
CA SER A 216 28.58 -9.62 -18.60
C SER A 216 28.53 -9.98 -17.12
N LEU A 217 29.53 -10.71 -16.60
CA LEU A 217 29.62 -11.09 -15.19
C LEU A 217 29.96 -9.92 -14.24
N ASN A 218 30.70 -8.92 -14.71
CA ASN A 218 31.24 -7.86 -13.85
C ASN A 218 30.35 -6.61 -13.74
N GLN A 219 29.19 -6.57 -14.39
CA GLN A 219 28.29 -5.42 -14.34
C GLN A 219 26.97 -5.78 -13.67
N ASN A 220 26.62 -5.10 -12.58
CA ASN A 220 25.36 -5.30 -11.88
C ASN A 220 24.15 -4.73 -12.66
N ALA A 221 24.39 -3.72 -13.51
CA ALA A 221 23.49 -3.17 -14.53
C ALA A 221 24.36 -2.32 -15.47
N SER A 222 24.14 -2.42 -16.79
CA SER A 222 24.84 -1.58 -17.78
C SER A 222 23.84 -0.63 -18.43
N THR A 223 24.25 0.61 -18.67
CA THR A 223 23.44 1.53 -19.47
C THR A 223 23.53 1.15 -20.95
N VAL A 224 22.51 1.49 -21.74
CA VAL A 224 22.56 1.30 -23.20
C VAL A 224 23.75 2.05 -23.81
N SER A 225 24.19 3.16 -23.22
CA SER A 225 25.40 3.89 -23.64
C SER A 225 26.67 3.04 -23.49
N GLU A 226 26.85 2.35 -22.35
CA GLU A 226 28.00 1.47 -22.11
C GLU A 226 27.99 0.27 -23.08
N LEU A 227 26.81 -0.26 -23.42
CA LEU A 227 26.66 -1.26 -24.48
C LEU A 227 27.11 -0.71 -25.85
N CYS A 228 26.73 0.53 -26.18
CA CYS A 228 27.13 1.18 -27.43
C CYS A 228 28.66 1.40 -27.50
N GLU A 229 29.29 1.81 -26.40
CA GLU A 229 30.74 1.90 -26.29
C GLU A 229 31.40 0.54 -26.52
N LYS A 230 30.85 -0.53 -25.93
CA LYS A 230 31.38 -1.88 -26.12
C LYS A 230 31.26 -2.37 -27.56
N LEU A 231 30.14 -2.08 -28.21
CA LEU A 231 29.96 -2.36 -29.63
C LEU A 231 30.95 -1.59 -30.50
N ARG A 232 31.24 -0.32 -30.18
CA ARG A 232 32.30 0.44 -30.88
C ARG A 232 33.66 -0.19 -30.72
N GLU A 233 34.04 -0.61 -29.50
CA GLU A 233 35.32 -1.31 -29.26
C GLU A 233 35.42 -2.57 -30.12
N TYR A 234 34.36 -3.38 -30.13
CA TYR A 234 34.29 -4.60 -30.93
C TYR A 234 34.39 -4.33 -32.44
N ILE A 235 33.67 -3.32 -32.94
CA ILE A 235 33.71 -2.90 -34.34
C ILE A 235 35.13 -2.45 -34.71
N HIS A 236 35.76 -1.60 -33.89
CA HIS A 236 37.12 -1.13 -34.10
C HIS A 236 38.14 -2.27 -34.18
N GLY A 237 37.95 -3.32 -33.38
CA GLY A 237 38.80 -4.52 -33.41
C GLY A 237 38.67 -5.31 -34.72
N ARG A 238 37.56 -5.18 -35.46
CA ARG A 238 37.29 -5.93 -36.70
C ARG A 238 37.44 -5.12 -37.98
N THR A 239 37.39 -3.79 -37.91
CA THR A 239 37.66 -2.92 -39.06
C THR A 239 39.14 -2.53 -39.06
N LYS A 240 39.92 -3.01 -40.03
CA LYS A 240 41.19 -2.34 -40.38
C LYS A 240 40.85 -1.05 -41.14
N LEU A 241 41.60 0.02 -40.89
CA LEU A 241 41.31 1.38 -41.38
C LEU A 241 41.05 1.51 -42.91
N ASP A 242 41.45 0.51 -43.72
CA ASP A 242 41.41 0.54 -45.19
C ASP A 242 40.79 -0.70 -45.85
N THR A 243 39.98 -1.51 -45.15
CA THR A 243 39.33 -2.69 -45.75
C THR A 243 37.81 -2.71 -45.52
N PRO A 244 36.98 -2.88 -46.57
CA PRO A 244 35.54 -3.00 -46.42
C PRO A 244 35.13 -4.27 -45.64
N PRO A 245 33.97 -4.27 -44.97
CA PRO A 245 33.00 -3.18 -44.89
C PRO A 245 33.35 -2.08 -43.88
N VAL A 246 32.99 -0.84 -44.20
CA VAL A 246 32.98 0.29 -43.26
C VAL A 246 31.74 0.17 -42.36
N ILE A 247 31.94 0.07 -41.05
CA ILE A 247 30.86 -0.08 -40.07
C ILE A 247 30.65 1.24 -39.34
N GLN A 248 29.42 1.78 -39.38
CA GLN A 248 29.05 3.02 -38.70
C GLN A 248 27.97 2.74 -37.65
N LEU A 249 28.19 3.22 -36.42
CA LEU A 249 27.24 3.12 -35.32
C LEU A 249 26.68 4.50 -34.99
N GLN A 250 25.36 4.67 -35.10
CA GLN A 250 24.65 5.88 -34.72
C GLN A 250 23.78 5.61 -33.49
N GLU A 251 23.85 6.50 -32.51
CA GLU A 251 23.08 6.41 -31.27
C GLU A 251 22.12 7.60 -31.13
N ASN A 252 20.86 7.31 -30.77
CA ASN A 252 19.84 8.31 -30.47
C ASN A 252 19.11 7.93 -29.17
N LEU A 253 19.71 8.29 -28.04
CA LEU A 253 19.28 7.89 -26.71
C LEU A 253 18.47 9.03 -26.06
N ALA A 254 17.15 9.05 -26.25
CA ALA A 254 16.30 10.10 -25.67
C ALA A 254 16.26 10.06 -24.13
N ILE A 255 16.48 8.89 -23.53
CA ILE A 255 16.44 8.66 -22.07
C ILE A 255 17.53 7.65 -21.69
N ALA A 256 18.15 7.82 -20.52
CA ALA A 256 19.05 6.82 -19.95
C ALA A 256 18.27 5.58 -19.51
N ARG A 257 18.59 4.42 -20.11
CA ARG A 257 18.00 3.12 -19.78
C ARG A 257 19.09 2.15 -19.32
N THR A 258 18.84 1.46 -18.22
CA THR A 258 19.68 0.37 -17.73
C THR A 258 19.15 -0.97 -18.26
N LEU A 259 20.07 -1.82 -18.69
CA LEU A 259 19.82 -3.20 -19.11
C LEU A 259 20.29 -4.15 -18.01
N THR A 260 19.59 -5.28 -17.87
CA THR A 260 20.13 -6.40 -17.10
C THR A 260 21.37 -6.96 -17.78
N PRO A 261 22.27 -7.64 -17.05
CA PRO A 261 23.47 -8.24 -17.65
C PRO A 261 23.14 -9.20 -18.79
N GLU A 262 22.07 -9.99 -18.64
CA GLU A 262 21.54 -10.88 -19.67
C GLU A 262 21.05 -10.12 -20.91
N GLN A 263 20.27 -9.05 -20.74
CA GLN A 263 19.81 -8.22 -21.87
C GLN A 263 21.00 -7.62 -22.62
N SER A 264 21.98 -7.11 -21.89
CA SER A 264 23.18 -6.50 -22.47
C SER A 264 23.98 -7.52 -23.28
N LEU A 265 24.22 -8.71 -22.71
CA LEU A 265 24.92 -9.80 -23.38
C LEU A 265 24.17 -10.30 -24.63
N ASN A 266 22.86 -10.54 -24.51
CA ASN A 266 22.05 -11.05 -25.61
C ASN A 266 21.97 -10.04 -26.77
N ILE A 267 21.75 -8.77 -26.46
CA ILE A 267 21.74 -7.70 -27.47
C ILE A 267 23.11 -7.59 -28.13
N PHE A 268 24.19 -7.61 -27.34
CA PHE A 268 25.54 -7.58 -27.87
C PHE A 268 25.78 -8.73 -28.86
N ARG A 269 25.45 -9.97 -28.47
CA ARG A 269 25.55 -11.16 -29.34
C ARG A 269 24.73 -11.05 -30.62
N ILE A 270 23.50 -10.53 -30.54
CA ILE A 270 22.65 -10.31 -31.72
C ILE A 270 23.33 -9.33 -32.69
N CYS A 271 23.87 -8.22 -32.18
CA CYS A 271 24.61 -7.27 -33.00
C CYS A 271 25.87 -7.89 -33.60
N GLN A 272 26.62 -8.69 -32.84
CA GLN A 272 27.81 -9.37 -33.33
C GLN A 272 27.50 -10.34 -34.47
N GLU A 273 26.45 -11.14 -34.32
CA GLU A 273 26.02 -12.12 -35.31
C GLU A 273 25.49 -11.41 -36.57
N ALA A 274 24.74 -10.32 -36.42
CA ALA A 274 24.31 -9.50 -37.55
C ALA A 274 25.50 -8.92 -38.33
N ILE A 275 26.49 -8.36 -37.62
CA ILE A 275 27.75 -7.87 -38.23
C ILE A 275 28.50 -9.02 -38.91
N HIS A 276 28.62 -10.18 -38.26
CA HIS A 276 29.30 -11.34 -38.81
C HIS A 276 28.64 -11.82 -40.10
N ASN A 277 27.32 -11.89 -40.12
CA ASN A 277 26.55 -12.32 -41.28
C ASN A 277 26.68 -11.33 -42.44
N ALA A 278 26.57 -10.02 -42.18
CA ALA A 278 26.80 -9.00 -43.19
C ALA A 278 28.23 -9.07 -43.78
N GLN A 279 29.24 -9.26 -42.93
CA GLN A 279 30.64 -9.38 -43.37
C GLN A 279 30.92 -10.64 -44.20
N LYS A 280 30.37 -11.79 -43.78
CA LYS A 280 30.75 -13.10 -44.33
C LYS A 280 29.87 -13.53 -45.50
N HIS A 281 28.59 -13.18 -45.45
CA HIS A 281 27.58 -13.72 -46.37
C HIS A 281 27.07 -12.70 -47.38
N ALA A 282 27.00 -11.40 -47.03
CA ALA A 282 26.41 -10.38 -47.89
C ALA A 282 27.41 -9.66 -48.80
N ALA A 283 28.73 -9.88 -48.61
CA ALA A 283 29.80 -9.13 -49.29
C ALA A 283 29.62 -7.61 -49.21
N ALA A 284 29.01 -7.13 -48.12
CA ALA A 284 28.68 -5.73 -47.90
C ALA A 284 29.94 -4.83 -47.91
N GLN A 285 29.79 -3.62 -48.45
CA GLN A 285 30.81 -2.56 -48.37
C GLN A 285 30.55 -1.59 -47.22
N LYS A 286 29.29 -1.49 -46.75
CA LYS A 286 28.87 -0.62 -45.66
C LYS A 286 27.85 -1.31 -44.77
N ILE A 287 28.06 -1.20 -43.46
CA ILE A 287 27.10 -1.65 -42.44
C ILE A 287 26.75 -0.45 -41.56
N GLU A 288 25.47 -0.13 -41.44
CA GLU A 288 24.95 0.91 -40.56
C GLU A 288 24.17 0.28 -39.40
N ILE A 289 24.53 0.65 -38.18
CA ILE A 289 23.87 0.18 -36.94
C ILE A 289 23.26 1.39 -36.25
N ASN A 290 21.94 1.41 -36.15
CA ASN A 290 21.18 2.47 -35.53
C ASN A 290 20.57 1.97 -34.22
N ILE A 291 20.96 2.59 -33.11
CA ILE A 291 20.45 2.26 -31.76
C ILE A 291 19.68 3.47 -31.23
N ALA A 292 18.38 3.30 -30.99
CA ALA A 292 17.51 4.37 -30.52
C ALA A 292 16.68 3.96 -29.30
N ILE A 293 16.50 4.90 -28.37
CA ILE A 293 15.56 4.76 -27.25
C ILE A 293 14.43 5.77 -27.43
N ALA A 294 13.21 5.28 -27.58
CA ALA A 294 12.02 6.11 -27.64
C ALA A 294 11.60 6.61 -26.25
N LEU A 295 10.80 7.68 -26.21
CA LEU A 295 10.34 8.32 -24.96
C LEU A 295 9.45 7.40 -24.09
N ASP A 296 8.83 6.39 -24.70
CA ASP A 296 8.08 5.34 -24.00
C ASP A 296 9.00 4.28 -23.34
N GLY A 297 10.31 4.43 -23.51
CA GLY A 297 11.34 3.52 -23.01
C GLY A 297 11.67 2.37 -23.96
N THR A 298 11.03 2.25 -25.13
CA THR A 298 11.28 1.17 -26.09
C THR A 298 12.69 1.31 -26.70
N LEU A 299 13.47 0.22 -26.68
CA LEU A 299 14.79 0.13 -27.31
C LEU A 299 14.63 -0.45 -28.71
N LYS A 300 15.08 0.28 -29.73
CA LYS A 300 15.06 -0.13 -31.12
C LYS A 300 16.49 -0.23 -31.63
N ILE A 301 16.83 -1.36 -32.24
CA ILE A 301 18.14 -1.63 -32.85
C ILE A 301 17.88 -2.06 -34.28
N GLU A 302 18.48 -1.35 -35.23
CA GLU A 302 18.36 -1.63 -36.66
C GLU A 302 19.76 -1.80 -37.23
N VAL A 303 19.99 -2.91 -37.94
CA VAL A 303 21.24 -3.19 -38.65
C VAL A 303 20.90 -3.23 -40.13
N PHE A 304 21.53 -2.34 -40.90
CA PHE A 304 21.41 -2.25 -42.35
C PHE A 304 22.76 -2.60 -42.98
N ASP A 305 22.73 -3.45 -43.99
CA ASP A 305 23.88 -3.72 -44.85
C ASP A 305 23.53 -3.41 -46.32
N ASP A 306 24.54 -3.12 -47.12
CA ASP A 306 24.41 -2.83 -48.55
C ASP A 306 24.79 -4.04 -49.44
N GLY A 307 24.80 -5.24 -48.84
CA GLY A 307 25.13 -6.48 -49.53
C GLY A 307 23.98 -7.07 -50.36
N THR A 308 24.29 -8.11 -51.13
CA THR A 308 23.35 -8.81 -52.03
C THR A 308 23.16 -10.27 -51.65
#